data_AF-A0A522R157-F1
#
_entry.id   AF-A0A522R157-F1
#
_cell.length_a   1.000
_cell.length_b   1.000
_cell.length_c   1.000
_cell.angle_alpha   90.00
_cell.angle_beta   90.00
_cell.angle_gamma   90.00
#
_symmetry.space_group_name_H-M   'P 1'
#
loop_
_entity.id
_entity.type
_entity.pdbx_description
1 polymer ?
#
loop_
_entity_poly.entity_id
_entity_poly.type
_entity_poly.pdbx_seq_one_letter_code
_entity_poly.pdbx_strand_id
1 'polypeptide(L)' 'AVPIPADVLMLPGYFGFLANLVTLDVPASNLVTRQALGWEPSQPGLIADLDNGHYFPGG' A
#
# COMPACT_ATOMS: atom_id res chain seq x y z
N ALA A 1 0.68 -8.37 13.79
CA ALA A 1 2.02 -8.30 13.17
C ALA A 1 2.92 -7.44 14.04
N VAL A 2 4.20 -7.77 14.18
CA VAL A 2 5.14 -6.90 14.92
C VAL A 2 5.54 -5.75 13.99
N PRO A 3 5.42 -4.47 14.41
CA PRO A 3 5.86 -3.34 13.61
C PRO A 3 7.36 -3.45 13.35
N ILE A 4 7.78 -3.24 12.10
CA ILE A 4 9.21 -3.18 11.80
C ILE A 4 9.75 -1.87 12.36
N PRO A 5 10.81 -1.91 13.19
CA PRO A 5 11.43 -0.71 13.71
C PRO A 5 11.87 0.22 12.57
N ALA A 6 11.58 1.52 12.71
CA ALA A 6 11.82 2.50 11.65
C ALA A 6 13.31 2.58 11.23
N ASP A 7 14.22 2.28 12.15
CA ASP A 7 15.66 2.17 11.95
C ASP A 7 16.05 0.94 11.09
N VAL A 8 15.25 -0.13 11.08
CA VAL A 8 15.45 -1.32 10.22
C VAL A 8 14.96 -1.08 8.79
N LEU A 9 13.97 -0.20 8.59
CA LEU A 9 13.46 0.19 7.27
C LEU A 9 14.44 1.07 6.48
N MET A 10 15.43 1.70 7.14
CA MET A 10 16.35 2.65 6.53
C MET A 10 17.55 2.02 5.82
N LEU A 11 17.72 0.69 5.83
CA LEU A 11 18.86 0.03 5.19
C LEU A 11 18.43 -0.87 4.01
N PRO A 12 19.24 -0.95 2.94
CA PRO A 12 19.04 -1.93 1.87
C PRO A 12 19.07 -3.39 2.37
N GLY A 13 19.47 -3.64 3.62
CA GLY A 13 19.53 -4.99 4.20
C GLY A 13 18.18 -5.69 4.34
N TYR A 14 17.07 -4.97 4.58
CA TYR A 14 15.77 -5.61 4.76
C TYR A 14 15.13 -5.99 3.41
N PHE A 15 15.19 -5.09 2.43
CA PHE A 15 14.57 -5.28 1.11
C PHE A 15 15.53 -5.77 0.02
N GLY A 16 16.83 -5.85 0.28
CA GLY A 16 17.84 -6.36 -0.65
C GLY A 16 17.78 -5.66 -2.02
N PHE A 17 17.74 -6.45 -3.09
CA PHE A 17 17.67 -5.93 -4.46
C PHE A 17 16.37 -5.16 -4.76
N LEU A 18 15.32 -5.33 -3.95
CA LEU A 18 14.05 -4.61 -4.08
C LEU A 18 14.09 -3.22 -3.45
N ALA A 19 15.16 -2.84 -2.74
CA ALA A 19 15.28 -1.53 -2.09
C ALA A 19 14.99 -0.36 -3.06
N ASN A 20 15.41 -0.48 -4.32
CA ASN A 20 15.17 0.54 -5.35
C ASN A 20 13.71 0.64 -5.81
N LEU A 21 12.90 -0.40 -5.60
CA LEU A 21 11.49 -0.43 -5.98
C LEU A 21 10.60 0.07 -4.84
N VAL A 22 10.83 -0.43 -3.62
CA VAL A 22 9.98 -0.14 -2.45
C VAL A 22 10.14 1.28 -1.91
N THR A 23 11.20 1.99 -2.31
CA THR A 23 11.46 3.38 -1.93
C THR A 23 10.86 4.39 -2.90
N LEU A 24 10.26 3.93 -4.01
CA LEU A 24 9.66 4.82 -4.99
C LEU A 24 8.29 5.32 -4.51
N ASP A 25 8.06 6.62 -4.70
CA ASP A 25 6.73 7.20 -4.67
C ASP A 25 6.13 7.13 -6.08
N VAL A 26 5.14 6.26 -6.27
CA VAL A 26 4.53 6.00 -7.58
C VAL A 26 3.03 6.32 -7.51
N PRO A 27 2.63 7.57 -7.78
CA PRO A 27 1.23 7.94 -7.78
C PRO A 27 0.48 7.16 -8.88
N ALA A 28 -0.62 6.51 -8.50
CA ALA A 28 -1.47 5.74 -9.39
C ALA A 28 -2.87 6.36 -9.52
N SER A 29 -3.50 6.19 -10.68
CA SER A 29 -4.89 6.61 -10.92
C SER A 29 -5.69 5.46 -11.53
N ASN A 30 -7.00 5.47 -11.33
CA ASN A 30 -7.93 4.50 -11.92
C ASN A 30 -8.62 5.03 -13.20
N LEU A 31 -8.21 6.20 -13.71
CA LEU A 31 -8.89 6.91 -14.80
C LEU A 31 -9.01 6.06 -16.06
N VAL A 32 -7.90 5.43 -16.50
CA VAL A 32 -7.87 4.59 -17.71
C VAL A 32 -8.77 3.37 -17.54
N THR A 33 -8.73 2.71 -16.38
CA THR A 33 -9.58 1.54 -16.08
C THR A 33 -11.06 1.89 -16.17
N ARG A 34 -11.46 3.03 -15.60
CA ARG A 34 -12.85 3.50 -15.64
C ARG A 34 -13.30 3.84 -17.05
N GLN A 35 -12.44 4.52 -17.83
CA GLN A 35 -12.75 4.88 -19.22
C GLN A 35 -12.86 3.65 -20.13
N ALA A 36 -11.95 2.69 -19.99
CA ALA A 36 -11.89 1.52 -20.85
C ALA A 36 -13.01 0.52 -20.54
N LEU A 37 -13.37 0.37 -19.26
CA LEU A 37 -14.26 -0.70 -18.80
C LEU A 37 -15.64 -0.21 -18.35
N GLY A 38 -15.86 1.11 -18.23
CA GLY A 38 -17.06 1.65 -17.60
C GLY A 38 -17.17 1.26 -16.11
N TRP A 39 -16.05 0.87 -15.50
CA TRP A 39 -16.01 0.36 -14.13
C TRP A 39 -16.08 1.50 -13.10
N GLU A 40 -16.81 1.27 -12.01
CA GLU A 40 -16.89 2.16 -10.84
C GLU A 40 -16.43 1.41 -9.59
N PRO A 41 -15.49 1.94 -8.78
CA PRO A 41 -15.12 1.34 -7.49
C PRO A 41 -16.34 1.26 -6.57
N SER A 42 -16.66 0.05 -6.11
CA SER A 42 -17.83 -0.17 -5.25
C SER A 42 -17.48 -0.26 -3.76
N GLN A 43 -16.20 -0.41 -3.44
CA GLN A 43 -15.69 -0.56 -2.08
C GLN A 43 -15.02 0.73 -1.60
N PRO A 44 -14.87 0.91 -0.28
CA PRO A 44 -14.09 2.01 0.28
C PRO A 44 -12.67 2.08 -0.29
N GLY A 45 -12.09 3.28 -0.27
CA GLY A 45 -10.67 3.43 -0.60
C GLY A 45 -9.79 2.67 0.40
N LEU A 46 -8.59 2.27 -0.06
CA LEU A 46 -7.68 1.40 0.70
C LEU A 46 -7.47 1.85 2.15
N ILE A 47 -7.24 3.14 2.41
CA ILE A 47 -7.00 3.64 3.77
C ILE A 47 -8.22 3.44 4.67
N ALA A 48 -9.41 3.78 4.19
CA ALA A 48 -10.64 3.57 4.94
C ALA A 48 -10.91 2.07 5.17
N ASP A 49 -10.49 1.20 4.24
CA ASP A 49 -10.62 -0.24 4.38
C ASP A 49 -9.64 -0.83 5.42
N LEU A 50 -8.40 -0.33 5.46
CA LEU A 50 -7.41 -0.73 6.46
C LEU A 50 -7.84 -0.35 7.88
N ASP A 51 -8.54 0.77 8.05
CA ASP A 51 -9.05 1.25 9.34
C ASP A 51 -10.21 0.39 9.90
N ASN A 52 -10.81 -0.49 9.10
CA ASN A 52 -11.95 -1.33 9.54
C ASN A 52 -11.55 -2.48 10.48
N GLY A 53 -10.29 -2.60 10.91
CA GLY A 53 -9.86 -3.53 11.97
C GLY A 53 -9.86 -5.02 11.58
N HIS A 54 -10.15 -5.35 10.33
CA HIS A 54 -10.09 -6.72 9.81
C HIS A 54 -8.67 -7.13 9.39
N TYR A 55 -7.80 -6.17 9.05
CA TYR A 55 -6.42 -6.42 8.60
C TYR A 55 -5.39 -6.46 9.73
N PHE A 56 -5.59 -5.63 10.74
CA PHE A 56 -4.74 -5.56 11.92
C PHE A 56 -5.63 -5.68 13.15
N PRO A 57 -5.23 -6.45 14.19
CA PRO A 57 -5.92 -6.40 15.47
C PRO A 57 -6.03 -4.94 15.91
N GLY A 58 -7.24 -4.49 16.26
CA GLY A 58 -7.41 -3.20 16.92
C GLY A 58 -6.50 -3.15 18.15
N GLY A 59 -5.76 -2.05 18.28
CA GLY A 59 -4.70 -1.86 19.28
C GLY A 59 -5.14 -2.12 20.73
#